data_AF-A0A2E9NZG7-F1
#
_entry.id   AF-A0A2E9NZG7-F1
#
_cell.length_a   1.000
_cell.length_b   1.000
_cell.length_c   1.000
_cell.angle_alpha   90.00
_cell.angle_beta   90.00
_cell.angle_gamma   90.00
#
_symmetry.space_group_name_H-M   'P 1'
#
loop_
_entity.id
_entity.type
_entity.pdbx_description
1 polymer ?
#
loop_
_entity_poly.entity_id
_entity_poly.type
_entity_poly.pdbx_seq_one_letter_code
_entity_poly.pdbx_strand_id
1 'polypeptide(L)'
;MTTKYDDKILELTSNWRHTNDIVRKVGGDKSAISQALKRLVEIDHLQVKPNSNKILYKRKDTAQSEYNFLSMMNTLEANQKIELNRLKQLPTLMMDDGKRLRAKGIDLMDHILEEVKRAELVKVRLDYQKKLSLIPHNIANERIEILGKYIEKIMSAVMSKHKETHTIKTIQEYFQNHTTKLEFKI
;
A
#
# COMPACT_ATOMS: atom_id res chain seq x y z
N MET A 1 9.03 1.32 -3.33
CA MET A 1 7.64 1.16 -2.84
C MET A 1 6.94 2.46 -2.98
N THR A 2 6.42 2.57 -4.16
CA THR A 2 5.63 3.66 -4.65
C THR A 2 4.84 2.96 -5.73
N THR A 3 3.52 3.17 -5.72
CA THR A 3 2.75 2.88 -6.91
C THR A 3 3.34 3.69 -8.07
N LYS A 4 2.98 3.35 -9.31
CA LYS A 4 3.51 3.96 -10.56
C LYS A 4 3.71 5.49 -10.51
N TYR A 5 2.96 6.21 -9.68
CA TYR A 5 2.98 7.67 -9.56
C TYR A 5 3.55 8.22 -8.25
N ASP A 6 3.71 7.42 -7.19
CA ASP A 6 3.90 7.97 -5.84
C ASP A 6 5.23 8.72 -5.68
N ASP A 7 6.34 8.23 -6.25
CA ASP A 7 7.64 8.91 -6.14
C ASP A 7 7.57 10.32 -6.72
N LYS A 8 7.01 10.42 -7.94
CA LYS A 8 6.86 11.70 -8.64
C LYS A 8 5.88 12.62 -7.93
N ILE A 9 4.81 12.07 -7.33
CA ILE A 9 3.91 12.86 -6.48
C ILE A 9 4.67 13.41 -5.27
N LEU A 10 5.44 12.59 -4.57
CA LEU A 10 6.20 12.98 -3.38
C LEU A 10 7.31 14.00 -3.70
N GLU A 11 7.94 13.89 -4.86
CA GLU A 11 8.92 14.87 -5.36
C GLU A 11 8.24 16.23 -5.63
N LEU A 12 7.10 16.22 -6.33
CA LEU A 12 6.41 17.44 -6.74
C LEU A 12 5.79 18.21 -5.57
N THR A 13 5.51 17.54 -4.45
CA THR A 13 4.75 18.05 -3.29
C THR A 13 5.62 18.55 -2.14
N SER A 14 6.89 18.90 -2.38
CA SER A 14 7.74 19.56 -1.36
C SER A 14 7.12 20.83 -0.76
N ASN A 15 6.28 21.53 -1.53
CA ASN A 15 5.42 22.62 -1.09
C ASN A 15 3.96 22.39 -1.52
N TRP A 16 3.03 23.21 -1.00
CA TRP A 16 1.61 23.14 -1.34
C TRP A 16 1.40 23.20 -2.86
N ARG A 17 0.79 22.14 -3.40
CA ARG A 17 0.57 21.97 -4.84
C ARG A 17 -0.87 21.59 -5.14
N HIS A 18 -1.42 22.21 -6.17
CA HIS A 18 -2.80 21.97 -6.58
C HIS A 18 -2.94 20.63 -7.30
N THR A 19 -4.04 19.91 -7.07
CA THR A 19 -4.30 18.60 -7.67
C THR A 19 -4.08 18.58 -9.17
N ASN A 20 -4.61 19.58 -9.91
CA ASN A 20 -4.48 19.63 -11.36
C ASN A 20 -3.02 19.83 -11.81
N ASP A 21 -2.22 20.57 -11.05
CA ASP A 21 -0.80 20.76 -11.36
C ASP A 21 -0.01 19.48 -11.14
N ILE A 22 -0.32 18.74 -10.07
CA ILE A 22 0.30 17.45 -9.80
C ILE A 22 -0.06 16.47 -10.90
N VAL A 23 -1.34 16.30 -11.23
CA VAL A 23 -1.82 15.41 -12.30
C VAL A 23 -1.12 15.72 -13.63
N ARG A 24 -1.07 17.00 -14.01
CA ARG A 24 -0.42 17.43 -15.26
C ARG A 24 1.07 17.11 -15.28
N LYS A 25 1.79 17.34 -14.18
CA LYS A 25 3.25 17.14 -14.10
C LYS A 25 3.66 15.69 -13.93
N VAL A 26 2.87 14.91 -13.18
CA VAL A 26 3.08 13.47 -13.05
C VAL A 26 2.94 12.84 -14.43
N GLY A 27 1.85 13.16 -15.14
CA GLY A 27 1.56 12.62 -16.47
C GLY A 27 1.08 11.17 -16.40
N GLY A 28 0.10 10.83 -17.25
CA GLY A 28 -0.52 9.50 -17.26
C GLY A 28 -2.00 9.55 -16.89
N ASP A 29 -2.50 8.46 -16.31
CA ASP A 29 -3.93 8.32 -16.02
C ASP A 29 -4.37 9.21 -14.85
N LYS A 30 -5.25 10.16 -15.12
CA LYS A 30 -5.72 11.15 -14.13
C LYS A 30 -6.43 10.49 -12.95
N SER A 31 -7.21 9.44 -13.19
CA SER A 31 -7.97 8.76 -12.13
C SER A 31 -7.02 8.06 -11.16
N ALA A 32 -6.07 7.30 -11.69
CA ALA A 32 -5.06 6.58 -10.94
C ALA A 32 -4.11 7.51 -10.17
N ILE A 33 -3.75 8.67 -10.73
CA ILE A 33 -2.98 9.69 -10.01
C ILE A 33 -3.80 10.28 -8.85
N SER A 34 -5.09 10.55 -9.07
CA SER A 34 -5.98 11.08 -8.03
C SER A 34 -6.18 10.07 -6.89
N GLN A 35 -6.26 8.78 -7.21
CA GLN A 35 -6.29 7.69 -6.23
C GLN A 35 -4.96 7.62 -5.47
N ALA A 36 -3.82 7.68 -6.15
CA ALA A 36 -2.51 7.72 -5.52
C ALA A 36 -2.38 8.86 -4.50
N LEU A 37 -2.85 10.07 -4.82
CA LEU A 37 -2.89 11.20 -3.89
C LEU A 37 -3.70 10.90 -2.63
N LYS A 38 -4.90 10.31 -2.77
CA LYS A 38 -5.74 9.93 -1.62
C LYS A 38 -5.07 8.88 -0.76
N ARG A 39 -4.47 7.85 -1.38
CA ARG A 39 -3.74 6.79 -0.67
C ARG A 39 -2.56 7.36 0.12
N LEU A 40 -1.77 8.23 -0.50
CA LEU A 40 -0.64 8.87 0.18
C LEU A 40 -1.06 9.77 1.35
N VAL A 41 -2.26 10.37 1.30
CA VAL A 41 -2.83 11.05 2.48
C VAL A 41 -3.23 10.05 3.56
N GLU A 42 -3.89 8.96 3.18
CA GLU A 42 -4.34 7.92 4.10
C GLU A 42 -3.19 7.30 4.90
N ILE A 43 -2.04 7.07 4.24
CA ILE A 43 -0.82 6.56 4.90
C ILE A 43 0.06 7.66 5.52
N ASP A 44 -0.47 8.86 5.70
CA ASP A 44 0.21 10.00 6.34
C ASP A 44 1.49 10.49 5.64
N HIS A 45 1.63 10.22 4.34
CA HIS A 45 2.77 10.71 3.53
C HIS A 45 2.50 12.09 2.91
N LEU A 46 1.23 12.42 2.68
CA LEU A 46 0.78 13.74 2.25
C LEU A 46 -0.19 14.33 3.28
N GLN A 47 -0.23 15.66 3.34
CA GLN A 47 -1.26 16.43 4.01
C GLN A 47 -2.05 17.25 3.01
N VAL A 48 -3.33 17.45 3.30
CA VAL A 48 -4.23 18.33 2.54
C VAL A 48 -4.33 19.67 3.25
N LYS A 49 -4.27 20.77 2.50
CA LYS A 49 -4.34 22.11 3.10
C LYS A 49 -5.72 22.30 3.77
N PRO A 50 -5.78 22.58 5.08
CA PRO A 50 -7.06 22.85 5.74
C PRO A 50 -7.65 24.17 5.24
N ASN A 51 -8.97 24.29 5.30
CA ASN A 51 -9.72 25.54 5.06
C ASN A 51 -9.39 26.23 3.73
N SER A 52 -9.24 25.45 2.65
CA SER A 52 -8.98 25.97 1.32
C SER A 52 -10.07 25.58 0.34
N ASN A 53 -10.50 26.54 -0.50
CA ASN A 53 -11.43 26.29 -1.60
C ASN A 53 -10.84 25.41 -2.72
N LYS A 54 -9.54 25.09 -2.63
CA LYS A 54 -8.82 24.24 -3.57
C LYS A 54 -8.16 23.09 -2.82
N ILE A 55 -8.18 21.90 -3.41
CA ILE A 55 -7.46 20.75 -2.86
C ILE A 55 -5.96 20.93 -3.18
N LEU A 56 -5.17 21.09 -2.12
CA LEU A 56 -3.74 21.32 -2.17
C LEU A 56 -3.04 20.25 -1.33
N TYR A 57 -2.02 19.62 -1.90
CA TYR A 57 -1.23 18.60 -1.22
C TYR A 57 0.17 19.11 -0.91
N LYS A 58 0.72 18.68 0.23
CA LYS A 58 2.12 18.86 0.59
C LYS A 58 2.64 17.57 1.21
N ARG A 59 3.89 17.19 0.93
CA ARG A 59 4.56 16.07 1.58
C ARG A 59 4.68 16.32 3.08
N LYS A 60 4.44 15.29 3.86
CA LYS A 60 4.57 15.35 5.31
C LYS A 60 5.96 14.85 5.72
N ASP A 61 6.83 15.78 6.06
CA ASP A 61 8.22 15.52 6.49
C ASP A 61 8.39 15.49 8.02
N THR A 62 7.28 15.49 8.76
CA THR A 62 7.26 15.32 10.22
C THR A 62 7.10 13.84 10.59
N ALA A 63 7.39 13.52 11.86
CA ALA A 63 7.07 12.21 12.42
C ALA A 63 5.59 11.87 12.29
N GLN A 64 5.27 10.60 12.06
CA GLN A 64 3.90 10.12 12.09
C GLN A 64 3.37 10.15 13.53
N SER A 65 2.24 10.82 13.76
CA SER A 65 1.61 10.82 15.08
C SER A 65 0.96 9.47 15.39
N GLU A 66 0.74 9.19 16.68
CA GLU A 66 -0.02 8.00 17.09
C GLU A 66 -1.43 7.99 16.51
N TYR A 67 -2.15 9.11 16.59
CA TYR A 67 -3.47 9.25 16.01
C TYR A 67 -3.50 8.91 14.51
N ASN A 68 -2.55 9.42 13.73
CA ASN A 68 -2.50 9.16 12.29
C ASN A 68 -2.14 7.69 12.01
N PHE A 69 -1.24 7.10 12.81
CA PHE A 69 -0.92 5.67 12.69
C PHE A 69 -2.15 4.79 12.97
N LEU A 70 -2.88 5.05 14.06
CA LEU A 70 -4.08 4.29 14.42
C LEU A 70 -5.20 4.46 13.38
N SER A 71 -5.42 5.68 12.89
CA SER A 71 -6.41 5.94 11.83
C SER A 71 -6.09 5.19 10.53
N MET A 72 -4.82 5.16 10.14
CA MET A 72 -4.35 4.39 8.99
C MET A 72 -4.52 2.88 9.21
N MET A 73 -4.12 2.37 10.38
CA MET A 73 -4.28 0.95 10.72
C MET A 73 -5.73 0.50 10.71
N ASN A 74 -6.66 1.31 11.23
CA ASN A 74 -8.10 1.02 11.16
C ASN A 74 -8.59 0.81 9.72
N THR A 75 -8.06 1.61 8.77
CA THR A 75 -8.42 1.48 7.36
C THR A 75 -7.81 0.21 6.74
N LEU A 76 -6.53 -0.04 6.99
CA LEU A 76 -5.85 -1.26 6.56
C LEU A 76 -6.56 -2.52 7.06
N GLU A 77 -6.96 -2.54 8.33
CA GLU A 77 -7.67 -3.66 8.95
C GLU A 77 -9.08 -3.85 8.39
N ALA A 78 -9.81 -2.76 8.10
CA ALA A 78 -11.11 -2.83 7.45
C ALA A 78 -10.97 -3.44 6.04
N ASN A 79 -10.00 -2.99 5.25
CA ASN A 79 -9.70 -3.54 3.93
C ASN A 79 -9.31 -5.01 4.02
N GLN A 80 -8.42 -5.37 4.94
CA GLN A 80 -8.02 -6.77 5.16
C GLN A 80 -9.23 -7.65 5.50
N LYS A 81 -10.18 -7.19 6.32
CA LYS A 81 -11.41 -7.95 6.61
C LYS A 81 -12.22 -8.20 5.35
N ILE A 82 -12.35 -7.20 4.48
CA ILE A 82 -13.05 -7.33 3.18
C ILE A 82 -12.34 -8.35 2.30
N GLU A 83 -11.02 -8.24 2.12
CA GLU A 83 -10.27 -9.16 1.24
C GLU A 83 -10.25 -10.59 1.77
N LEU A 84 -10.12 -10.79 3.09
CA LEU A 84 -10.22 -12.11 3.71
C LEU A 84 -11.62 -12.72 3.54
N ASN A 85 -12.67 -11.91 3.61
CA ASN A 85 -14.04 -12.38 3.38
C ASN A 85 -14.24 -12.78 1.90
N ARG A 86 -13.73 -11.98 0.96
CA ARG A 86 -13.75 -12.32 -0.47
C ARG A 86 -12.97 -13.61 -0.75
N LEU A 87 -11.79 -13.77 -0.15
CA LEU A 87 -10.98 -14.97 -0.24
C LEU A 87 -11.72 -16.21 0.25
N LYS A 88 -12.47 -16.11 1.35
CA LYS A 88 -13.30 -17.20 1.88
C LYS A 88 -14.42 -17.58 0.91
N GLN A 89 -15.10 -16.59 0.34
CA GLN A 89 -16.23 -16.80 -0.57
C GLN A 89 -15.84 -17.37 -1.94
N LEU A 90 -14.61 -17.12 -2.42
CA LEU A 90 -14.13 -17.72 -3.65
C LEU A 90 -13.87 -19.22 -3.45
N PRO A 91 -14.48 -20.13 -4.23
CA PRO A 91 -14.23 -21.57 -4.07
C PRO A 91 -12.78 -21.94 -4.39
N THR A 92 -12.19 -21.28 -5.39
CA THR A 92 -10.80 -21.45 -5.80
C THR A 92 -10.27 -20.18 -6.47
N LEU A 93 -8.95 -19.97 -6.38
CA LEU A 93 -8.24 -18.90 -7.10
C LEU A 93 -7.80 -19.35 -8.51
N MET A 94 -7.78 -20.66 -8.76
CA MET A 94 -7.16 -21.27 -9.94
C MET A 94 -8.20 -21.72 -10.95
N MET A 95 -7.89 -21.59 -12.24
CA MET A 95 -8.58 -22.26 -13.34
C MET A 95 -8.59 -23.79 -13.11
N ASP A 96 -9.45 -24.50 -13.83
CA ASP A 96 -9.60 -25.96 -13.65
C ASP A 96 -8.33 -26.75 -14.02
N ASP A 97 -7.40 -26.11 -14.76
CA ASP A 97 -6.07 -26.66 -15.04
C ASP A 97 -5.10 -26.63 -13.84
N GLY A 98 -5.44 -25.92 -12.76
CA GLY A 98 -4.60 -25.77 -11.58
C GLY A 98 -3.30 -24.99 -11.80
N LYS A 99 -3.12 -24.36 -12.96
CA LYS A 99 -1.88 -23.67 -13.37
C LYS A 99 -2.04 -22.17 -13.50
N ARG A 100 -3.25 -21.68 -13.83
CA ARG A 100 -3.51 -20.26 -14.05
C ARG A 100 -4.49 -19.71 -13.02
N LEU A 101 -4.33 -18.44 -12.65
CA LEU A 101 -5.30 -17.74 -11.82
C LEU A 101 -6.57 -17.42 -12.64
N ARG A 102 -7.75 -17.57 -12.04
CA ARG A 102 -9.02 -17.08 -12.62
C ARG A 102 -9.03 -15.56 -12.57
N ALA A 103 -9.82 -14.91 -13.44
CA ALA A 103 -9.99 -13.46 -13.42
C ALA A 103 -10.38 -12.91 -12.04
N LYS A 104 -11.34 -13.54 -11.34
CA LYS A 104 -11.71 -13.16 -9.95
C LYS A 104 -10.58 -13.40 -8.93
N GLY A 105 -9.74 -14.40 -9.18
CA GLY A 105 -8.56 -14.67 -8.36
C GLY A 105 -7.49 -13.59 -8.56
N ILE A 106 -7.20 -13.24 -9.81
CA ILE A 106 -6.30 -12.13 -10.17
C ILE A 106 -6.76 -10.82 -9.54
N ASP A 107 -8.05 -10.49 -9.68
CA ASP A 107 -8.63 -9.28 -9.09
C ASP A 107 -8.41 -9.22 -7.57
N LEU A 108 -8.78 -10.28 -6.83
CA LEU A 108 -8.51 -10.35 -5.39
C LEU A 108 -7.01 -10.25 -5.06
N MET A 109 -6.16 -10.90 -5.84
CA MET A 109 -4.71 -10.89 -5.64
C MET A 109 -4.11 -9.51 -5.86
N ASP A 110 -4.61 -8.73 -6.82
CA ASP A 110 -4.21 -7.35 -7.06
C ASP A 110 -4.59 -6.44 -5.90
N HIS A 111 -5.82 -6.59 -5.38
CA HIS A 111 -6.27 -5.87 -4.19
C HIS A 111 -5.38 -6.17 -2.97
N ILE A 112 -5.11 -7.45 -2.70
CA ILE A 112 -4.24 -7.86 -1.58
C ILE A 112 -2.82 -7.33 -1.77
N LEU A 113 -2.28 -7.42 -2.98
CA LEU A 113 -0.96 -6.91 -3.30
C LEU A 113 -0.87 -5.39 -3.07
N GLU A 114 -1.91 -4.63 -3.41
CA GLU A 114 -1.95 -3.20 -3.15
C GLU A 114 -1.87 -2.88 -1.66
N GLU A 115 -2.64 -3.59 -0.83
CA GLU A 115 -2.62 -3.40 0.63
C GLU A 115 -1.29 -3.80 1.25
N VAL A 116 -0.66 -4.88 0.77
CA VAL A 116 0.70 -5.29 1.19
C VAL A 116 1.72 -4.21 0.82
N LYS A 117 1.68 -3.70 -0.43
CA LYS A 117 2.57 -2.61 -0.87
C LYS A 117 2.38 -1.35 -0.04
N ARG A 118 1.14 -1.05 0.34
CA ARG A 118 0.79 0.10 1.19
C ARG A 118 1.42 -0.03 2.58
N ALA A 119 1.22 -1.17 3.23
CA ALA A 119 1.79 -1.42 4.55
C ALA A 119 3.33 -1.39 4.54
N GLU A 120 3.94 -1.99 3.51
CA GLU A 120 5.39 -1.98 3.37
C GLU A 120 5.95 -0.55 3.13
N LEU A 121 5.28 0.28 2.32
CA LEU A 121 5.68 1.69 2.14
C LEU A 121 5.73 2.44 3.48
N VAL A 122 4.76 2.20 4.35
CA VAL A 122 4.75 2.79 5.70
C VAL A 122 5.92 2.29 6.54
N LYS A 123 6.26 0.99 6.48
CA LYS A 123 7.44 0.44 7.18
C LYS A 123 8.71 1.16 6.75
N VAL A 124 8.92 1.37 5.45
CA VAL A 124 10.09 2.11 4.94
C VAL A 124 10.10 3.56 5.42
N ARG A 125 8.95 4.24 5.45
CA ARG A 125 8.87 5.62 5.95
C ARG A 125 9.20 5.69 7.44
N LEU A 126 8.70 4.74 8.24
CA LEU A 126 9.02 4.63 9.67
C LEU A 126 10.51 4.38 9.89
N ASP A 127 11.13 3.48 9.11
CA ASP A 127 12.57 3.25 9.18
C ASP A 127 13.39 4.48 8.79
N TYR A 128 12.94 5.24 7.78
CA TYR A 128 13.56 6.50 7.41
C TYR A 128 13.45 7.55 8.53
N GLN A 129 12.25 7.73 9.10
CA GLN A 129 12.02 8.64 10.22
C GLN A 129 12.85 8.24 11.45
N LYS A 130 12.98 6.93 11.72
CA LYS A 130 13.83 6.36 12.77
C LYS A 130 15.30 6.72 12.56
N LYS A 131 15.83 6.53 11.34
CA LYS A 131 17.21 6.89 10.99
C LYS A 131 17.51 8.38 11.14
N LEU A 132 16.52 9.23 10.90
CA LEU A 132 16.62 10.68 11.12
C LEU A 132 16.31 11.13 12.55
N SER A 133 16.04 10.20 13.47
CA SER A 133 15.63 10.50 14.85
C SER A 133 14.39 11.41 14.96
N LEU A 134 13.52 11.42 13.93
CA LEU A 134 12.25 12.15 13.95
C LEU A 134 11.21 11.45 14.84
N ILE A 135 11.32 10.13 14.96
CA ILE A 135 10.46 9.29 15.79
C ILE A 135 11.34 8.44 16.71
N PRO A 136 10.94 8.19 17.97
CA PRO A 136 11.67 7.28 18.85
C PRO A 136 11.81 5.87 18.24
N HIS A 137 12.98 5.26 18.43
CA HIS A 137 13.29 3.95 17.85
C HIS A 137 12.30 2.85 18.29
N ASN A 138 11.93 2.84 19.57
CA ASN A 138 10.96 1.89 20.11
C ASN A 138 9.60 2.03 19.42
N ILE A 139 9.09 3.25 19.25
CA ILE A 139 7.80 3.52 18.61
C ILE A 139 7.84 3.13 17.13
N ALA A 140 8.91 3.45 16.40
CA ALA A 140 9.04 3.03 15.01
C ALA A 140 9.08 1.50 14.86
N ASN A 141 9.86 0.82 15.70
CA ASN A 141 9.97 -0.64 15.65
C ASN A 141 8.65 -1.33 15.99
N GLU A 142 7.93 -0.86 17.01
CA GLU A 142 6.60 -1.38 17.38
C GLU A 142 5.61 -1.26 16.20
N ARG A 143 5.55 -0.08 15.56
CA ARG A 143 4.68 0.15 14.40
C ARG A 143 5.06 -0.71 13.20
N ILE A 144 6.34 -0.89 12.95
CA ILE A 144 6.85 -1.79 11.89
C ILE A 144 6.44 -3.23 12.18
N GLU A 145 6.51 -3.68 13.43
CA GLU A 145 6.07 -5.01 13.84
C GLU A 145 4.57 -5.21 13.63
N ILE A 146 3.74 -4.23 14.00
CA ILE A 146 2.28 -4.25 13.76
C ILE A 146 1.98 -4.37 12.26
N LEU A 147 2.64 -3.59 11.41
CA LEU A 147 2.51 -3.67 9.96
C LEU A 147 3.00 -5.02 9.41
N GLY A 148 4.05 -5.58 9.99
CA GLY A 148 4.54 -6.93 9.67
C GLY A 148 3.48 -8.01 9.93
N LYS A 149 2.88 -8.00 11.14
CA LYS A 149 1.78 -8.92 11.50
C LYS A 149 0.57 -8.76 10.60
N TYR A 150 0.24 -7.52 10.22
CA TYR A 150 -0.81 -7.23 9.25
C TYR A 150 -0.56 -7.94 7.90
N ILE A 151 0.64 -7.78 7.33
CA ILE A 151 1.03 -8.40 6.05
C ILE A 151 1.04 -9.92 6.17
N GLU A 152 1.66 -10.45 7.23
CA GLU A 152 1.77 -11.89 7.46
C GLU A 152 0.39 -12.55 7.52
N LYS A 153 -0.57 -11.93 8.20
CA LYS A 153 -1.93 -12.45 8.33
C LYS A 153 -2.64 -12.60 6.99
N ILE A 154 -2.59 -11.59 6.12
CA ILE A 154 -3.28 -11.67 4.82
C ILE A 154 -2.55 -12.61 3.86
N MET A 155 -1.22 -12.59 3.85
CA MET A 155 -0.42 -13.47 3.01
C MET A 155 -0.59 -14.93 3.40
N SER A 156 -0.56 -15.25 4.70
CA SER A 156 -0.79 -16.61 5.21
C SER A 156 -2.18 -17.14 4.84
N ALA A 157 -3.20 -16.29 4.87
CA ALA A 157 -4.55 -16.67 4.45
C ALA A 157 -4.61 -17.01 2.95
N VAL A 158 -3.97 -16.22 2.10
CA VAL A 158 -3.90 -16.50 0.66
C VAL A 158 -3.14 -17.80 0.38
N MET A 159 -1.99 -17.97 1.05
CA MET A 159 -1.12 -19.13 0.87
C MET A 159 -1.75 -20.43 1.37
N SER A 160 -2.62 -20.36 2.37
CA SER A 160 -3.36 -21.52 2.89
C SER A 160 -4.65 -21.83 2.13
N LYS A 161 -5.02 -21.02 1.13
CA LYS A 161 -6.25 -21.23 0.33
C LYS A 161 -6.20 -22.53 -0.49
N HIS A 162 -4.99 -22.94 -0.89
CA HIS A 162 -4.74 -24.15 -1.68
C HIS A 162 -3.69 -24.99 -0.97
N LYS A 163 -3.78 -26.31 -1.12
CA LYS A 163 -2.83 -27.25 -0.49
C LYS A 163 -1.78 -27.74 -1.49
N GLU A 164 -2.08 -27.63 -2.78
CA GLU A 164 -1.24 -28.15 -3.85
C GLU A 164 -0.01 -27.28 -4.03
N THR A 165 1.19 -27.89 -3.94
CA THR A 165 2.48 -27.21 -4.02
C THR A 165 2.62 -26.34 -5.29
N HIS A 166 2.11 -26.82 -6.43
CA HIS A 166 2.18 -26.08 -7.70
C HIS A 166 1.30 -24.81 -7.70
N THR A 167 0.12 -24.87 -7.07
CA THR A 167 -0.77 -23.73 -6.91
C THR A 167 -0.16 -22.68 -6.00
N ILE A 168 0.38 -23.13 -4.86
CA ILE A 168 1.10 -22.28 -3.91
C ILE A 168 2.26 -21.56 -4.62
N LYS A 169 3.03 -22.29 -5.43
CA LYS A 169 4.12 -21.72 -6.22
C LYS A 169 3.62 -20.66 -7.21
N THR A 170 2.51 -20.91 -7.91
CA THR A 170 1.93 -19.93 -8.85
C THR A 170 1.52 -18.64 -8.15
N ILE A 171 0.92 -18.74 -6.96
CA ILE A 171 0.54 -17.59 -6.12
C ILE A 171 1.80 -16.84 -5.66
N GLN A 172 2.84 -17.54 -5.23
CA GLN A 172 4.12 -16.92 -4.85
C GLN A 172 4.75 -16.19 -6.03
N GLU A 173 4.85 -16.84 -7.19
CA GLU A 173 5.37 -16.26 -8.43
C GLU A 173 4.55 -15.01 -8.82
N TYR A 174 3.23 -15.03 -8.63
CA TYR A 174 2.39 -13.84 -8.84
C TYR A 174 2.83 -12.67 -7.95
N PHE A 175 2.90 -12.87 -6.64
CA PHE A 175 3.35 -11.80 -5.74
C PHE A 175 4.78 -11.35 -6.05
N GLN A 176 5.71 -12.29 -6.25
CA GLN A 176 7.13 -12.00 -6.54
C GLN A 176 7.30 -11.20 -7.83
N ASN A 177 6.62 -11.56 -8.92
CA ASN A 177 6.72 -10.85 -10.20
C ASN A 177 6.14 -9.43 -10.13
N HIS A 178 5.19 -9.22 -9.22
CA HIS A 178 4.55 -7.92 -9.03
C HIS A 178 5.16 -7.10 -7.87
N THR A 179 6.07 -7.69 -7.08
CA THR A 179 6.93 -7.03 -6.09
C THR A 179 8.36 -6.79 -6.59
N THR A 180 8.91 -7.56 -7.53
CA THR A 180 10.25 -7.29 -8.11
C THR A 180 10.33 -6.00 -8.91
N LYS A 181 9.20 -5.43 -9.33
CA LYS A 181 9.11 -4.07 -9.88
C LYS A 181 9.25 -2.96 -8.81
N LEU A 182 9.59 -3.31 -7.56
CA LEU A 182 9.78 -2.41 -6.43
C LEU A 182 11.27 -2.02 -6.28
N GLU A 183 11.86 -1.35 -7.27
CA GLU A 183 13.17 -0.70 -7.08
C GLU A 183 12.96 0.73 -6.53
N PHE A 184 13.75 1.12 -5.53
CA PHE A 184 13.77 2.49 -5.00
C PHE A 184 15.07 3.19 -5.40
N LYS A 185 14.95 4.46 -5.80
CA LYS A 185 16.01 5.45 -5.67
C LYS A 185 15.51 6.47 -4.65
N ILE A 186 16.09 6.46 -3.45
CA ILE A 186 15.95 7.56 -2.47
C ILE A 186 17.14 8.47 -2.68
#